data_AF-A0A1V6NNL6-F1
#
_entry.id   AF-A0A1V6NNL6-F1
#
_cell.length_a   1.000
_cell.length_b   1.000
_cell.length_c   1.000
_cell.angle_alpha   90.00
_cell.angle_beta   90.00
_cell.angle_gamma   90.00
#
_symmetry.space_group_name_H-M   'P 1'
#
loop_
_entity.id
_entity.type
_entity.pdbx_description
1 polymer ?
#
loop_
_entity_poly.entity_id
_entity_poly.type
_entity_poly.pdbx_seq_one_letter_code
_entity_poly.pdbx_strand_id
1 'polypeptide(L)'
;MDALSNFQLQNFFIRYSPTTREICDEIATVISGGGTVKPTTLQGAQSYTVQISDGTSIFIVQFRGSSNTLDLNLLSAAQETYGQLVPTCQHLTDQYLERLDPLQILFLCVAQSTVLALIQ
;
A
#
# COMPACT_ATOMS: atom_id res chain seq x y z
N MET A 1 0.07 9.77 13.64
CA MET A 1 1.26 9.03 13.19
C MET A 1 2.33 9.25 14.24
N ASP A 2 2.93 8.18 14.76
CA ASP A 2 3.98 8.27 15.78
C ASP A 2 5.35 8.68 15.19
N ALA A 3 6.34 8.88 16.05
CA ALA A 3 7.68 9.31 15.65
C ALA A 3 8.41 8.28 14.77
N LEU A 4 8.21 6.98 15.04
CA LEU A 4 8.86 5.90 14.27
C LEU A 4 8.29 5.83 12.86
N SER A 5 6.96 5.88 12.73
CA SER A 5 6.27 5.89 11.44
C SER A 5 6.66 7.10 10.59
N ASN A 6 6.81 8.28 11.20
CA ASN A 6 7.31 9.46 10.50
C ASN A 6 8.75 9.29 10.00
N PHE A 7 9.64 8.72 10.82
CA PHE A 7 11.03 8.45 10.45
C PHE A 7 11.12 7.43 9.31
N GLN A 8 10.36 6.34 9.39
CA GLN A 8 10.29 5.31 8.35
C GLN A 8 9.79 5.89 7.02
N LEU A 9 8.75 6.73 7.07
CA LEU A 9 8.20 7.38 5.88
C LEU A 9 9.20 8.32 5.20
N GLN A 10 9.91 9.14 5.99
CA GLN A 10 10.95 10.03 5.45
C GLN A 10 12.08 9.22 4.80
N ASN A 11 12.56 8.17 5.47
CA ASN A 11 13.61 7.31 4.92
C ASN A 11 13.18 6.55 3.67
N PHE A 12 11.90 6.16 3.58
CA PHE A 12 11.35 5.51 2.40
C PHE A 12 11.51 6.42 1.16
N PHE A 13 11.08 7.68 1.23
CA PHE A 13 11.19 8.59 0.08
C PHE A 13 12.63 9.08 -0.18
N ILE A 14 13.48 9.13 0.84
CA ILE A 14 14.92 9.34 0.62
C ILE A 14 15.52 8.17 -0.18
N ARG A 15 15.15 6.94 0.17
CA ARG A 15 15.67 5.72 -0.46
C ARG A 15 15.18 5.53 -1.90
N TYR A 16 13.96 5.96 -2.20
CA TYR A 16 13.31 5.75 -3.50
C TYR A 16 13.11 7.05 -4.29
N SER A 17 13.98 8.04 -4.07
CA SER A 17 14.07 9.24 -4.90
C SER A 17 14.29 8.87 -6.39
N PRO A 18 13.62 9.52 -7.35
CA PRO A 18 12.87 10.78 -7.23
C PRO A 18 11.39 10.63 -6.85
N THR A 19 10.89 9.43 -6.55
CA THR A 19 9.49 9.27 -6.18
C THR A 19 9.17 10.03 -4.89
N THR A 20 8.11 10.84 -4.92
CA THR A 20 7.64 11.60 -3.77
C THR A 20 6.32 11.06 -3.24
N ARG A 21 5.96 11.51 -2.04
CA ARG A 21 4.67 11.20 -1.43
C ARG A 21 3.50 11.62 -2.32
N GLU A 22 3.60 12.79 -2.93
CA GLU A 22 2.55 13.37 -3.76
C GLU A 22 2.30 12.50 -5.00
N ILE A 23 3.36 11.96 -5.61
CA ILE A 23 3.25 11.02 -6.75
C ILE A 23 2.53 9.74 -6.31
N CYS A 24 2.90 9.17 -5.17
CA CYS A 24 2.23 8.00 -4.60
C CYS A 24 0.75 8.29 -4.30
N ASP A 25 0.44 9.41 -3.64
CA ASP A 25 -0.93 9.79 -3.27
C ASP A 25 -1.81 10.03 -4.50
N GLU A 26 -1.27 10.65 -5.56
CA GLU A 26 -1.96 10.82 -6.84
C GLU A 26 -2.29 9.46 -7.47
N ILE A 27 -1.31 8.56 -7.55
CA ILE A 27 -1.49 7.24 -8.15
C ILE A 27 -2.47 6.39 -7.34
N ALA A 28 -2.40 6.44 -6.00
CA ALA A 28 -3.37 5.78 -5.12
C ALA A 28 -4.80 6.26 -5.36
N THR A 29 -4.98 7.58 -5.59
CA THR A 29 -6.28 8.17 -5.94
C THR A 29 -6.78 7.66 -7.28
N VAL A 30 -5.92 7.64 -8.30
CA VAL A 30 -6.28 7.18 -9.65
C VAL A 30 -6.70 5.71 -9.65
N ILE A 31 -5.92 4.85 -9.00
CA ILE A 31 -6.19 3.40 -8.92
C ILE A 31 -7.51 3.12 -8.17
N SER A 32 -7.80 3.90 -7.13
CA SER A 32 -9.03 3.73 -6.34
C SER A 32 -10.26 4.35 -7.00
N GLY A 33 -10.12 5.02 -8.15
CA GLY A 33 -11.21 5.74 -8.82
C GLY A 33 -11.63 7.05 -8.13
N GLY A 34 -10.79 7.59 -7.23
CA GLY A 34 -11.06 8.79 -6.43
C GLY A 34 -10.96 8.53 -4.92
N GLY A 35 -11.47 9.48 -4.13
CA GLY A 35 -11.55 9.38 -2.67
C GLY A 35 -10.49 10.18 -1.91
N THR A 36 -10.55 10.11 -0.58
CA THR A 36 -9.60 10.81 0.29
C THR A 36 -8.45 9.88 0.65
N VAL A 37 -7.23 10.21 0.22
CA VAL A 37 -6.01 9.48 0.57
C VAL A 37 -5.47 9.95 1.91
N LYS A 38 -5.19 9.01 2.81
CA LYS A 38 -4.54 9.26 4.09
C LYS A 38 -3.45 8.20 4.34
N PRO A 39 -2.21 8.58 4.68
CA PRO A 39 -1.25 7.63 5.19
C PRO A 39 -1.81 6.86 6.38
N THR A 40 -1.60 5.55 6.42
CA THR A 40 -1.94 4.75 7.59
C THR A 40 -1.16 5.21 8.81
N THR A 41 -1.74 5.06 10.00
CA THR A 41 -1.13 5.54 11.26
C THR A 41 0.19 4.87 11.58
N LEU A 42 0.31 3.60 11.21
CA LEU A 42 1.53 2.80 11.23
C LEU A 42 2.06 2.73 9.79
N GLN A 43 3.38 2.80 9.59
CA GLN A 43 4.03 2.63 8.28
C GLN A 43 4.98 1.45 8.35
N GLY A 44 5.17 0.76 7.22
CA GLY A 44 6.18 -0.29 7.13
C GLY A 44 7.56 0.32 6.87
N ALA A 45 8.61 -0.27 7.40
CA ALA A 45 9.98 0.24 7.20
C ALA A 45 10.43 0.25 5.73
N GLN A 46 9.78 -0.57 4.89
CA GLN A 46 10.10 -0.72 3.46
C GLN A 46 8.91 -0.45 2.55
N SER A 47 7.86 0.18 3.07
CA SER A 47 6.65 0.42 2.32
C SER A 47 5.96 1.70 2.75
N TYR A 48 5.49 2.47 1.77
CA TYR A 48 4.53 3.53 2.03
C TYR A 48 3.12 2.97 1.88
N THR A 49 2.29 3.07 2.92
CA THR A 49 0.92 2.55 2.93
C THR A 49 -0.08 3.67 3.14
N VAL A 50 -1.09 3.72 2.27
CA VAL A 50 -2.17 4.69 2.34
C VAL A 50 -3.52 4.00 2.36
N GLN A 51 -4.44 4.61 3.08
CA GLN A 51 -5.85 4.29 3.09
C GLN A 51 -6.60 5.29 2.24
N ILE A 52 -7.44 4.79 1.35
CA ILE A 52 -8.35 5.57 0.54
C ILE A 52 -9.78 5.19 0.95
N SER A 53 -10.61 6.20 1.17
CA SER A 53 -12.04 5.99 1.39
C SER A 53 -12.84 6.90 0.48
N ASP A 54 -13.85 6.31 -0.17
CA ASP A 54 -14.87 6.99 -0.97
C ASP A 54 -16.19 7.18 -0.19
N GLY A 55 -16.21 6.84 1.10
CA GLY A 55 -17.41 6.86 1.96
C GLY A 55 -18.19 5.54 2.03
N THR A 56 -17.91 4.59 1.12
CA THR A 56 -18.57 3.27 1.08
C THR A 56 -17.57 2.12 1.22
N SER A 57 -16.39 2.27 0.65
CA SER A 57 -15.32 1.27 0.63
C SER A 57 -14.04 1.84 1.24
N ILE A 58 -13.19 0.93 1.72
CA ILE A 58 -11.83 1.25 2.18
C ILE A 58 -10.86 0.45 1.32
N PHE A 59 -10.03 1.18 0.59
CA PHE A 59 -8.92 0.62 -0.17
C PHE A 59 -7.61 0.91 0.56
N ILE A 60 -6.69 -0.04 0.51
CA ILE A 60 -5.34 0.14 1.00
C ILE A 60 -4.41 0.00 -0.18
N VAL A 61 -3.57 1.00 -0.39
CA VAL A 61 -2.52 0.96 -1.42
C VAL A 61 -1.19 0.98 -0.72
N GLN A 62 -0.35 0.02 -1.06
CA GLN A 62 0.99 -0.11 -0.53
C GLN A 62 2.01 -0.01 -1.65
N PHE A 63 2.92 0.95 -1.53
CA PHE A 63 4.06 1.14 -2.41
C PHE A 63 5.28 0.50 -1.77
N ARG A 64 5.97 -0.38 -2.49
CA ARG A 64 7.12 -1.13 -1.97
C ARG A 64 8.26 -1.05 -2.97
N GLY A 65 9.51 -1.09 -2.53
CA GLY A 65 10.63 -1.24 -3.47
C GLY A 65 10.56 -2.59 -4.18
N SER A 66 10.99 -2.63 -5.44
CA SER A 66 11.05 -3.85 -6.27
C SER A 66 11.89 -4.99 -5.67
N SER A 67 12.81 -4.68 -4.74
CA SER A 67 13.59 -5.67 -4.00
C SER A 67 12.88 -6.26 -2.78
N ASN A 68 11.72 -5.73 -2.40
CA ASN A 68 10.96 -6.15 -1.21
C ASN A 68 9.49 -6.41 -1.55
N THR A 69 9.28 -7.12 -2.66
CA THR A 69 7.95 -7.50 -3.17
C THR A 69 7.19 -8.32 -2.13
N LEU A 70 5.87 -8.15 -2.04
CA LEU A 70 5.06 -9.05 -1.23
C LEU A 70 4.96 -10.42 -1.92
N ASP A 71 5.16 -11.50 -1.18
CA ASP A 71 4.96 -12.85 -1.71
C ASP A 71 3.46 -13.16 -1.86
N LEU A 72 2.97 -13.08 -3.11
CA LEU A 72 1.57 -13.33 -3.43
C LEU A 72 1.17 -14.80 -3.26
N ASN A 73 2.11 -15.74 -3.33
CA ASN A 73 1.82 -17.16 -3.08
C ASN A 73 1.59 -17.39 -1.59
N LEU A 74 2.42 -16.76 -0.74
CA LEU A 74 2.21 -16.79 0.70
C LEU A 74 0.87 -16.14 1.08
N LEU A 75 0.53 -15.01 0.45
CA LEU A 75 -0.75 -14.36 0.66
C LEU A 75 -1.93 -15.26 0.25
N SER A 76 -1.84 -15.92 -0.91
CA SER A 76 -2.85 -16.89 -1.37
C SER A 76 -3.01 -18.04 -0.39
N ALA A 77 -1.90 -18.63 0.07
CA ALA A 77 -1.93 -19.71 1.06
C ALA A 77 -2.54 -19.25 2.40
N ALA A 78 -2.24 -18.02 2.82
CA ALA A 78 -2.85 -17.42 4.01
C ALA A 78 -4.36 -17.22 3.81
N GLN A 79 -4.80 -16.77 2.63
CA GLN A 79 -6.22 -16.61 2.31
C GLN A 79 -6.95 -17.95 2.24
N GLU A 80 -6.33 -19.00 1.73
CA GLU A 80 -6.89 -20.37 1.75
C GLU A 80 -7.03 -20.89 3.19
N THR A 81 -6.09 -20.54 4.07
CA THR A 81 -6.07 -21.02 5.46
C THR A 81 -7.01 -20.23 6.38
N TYR A 82 -7.02 -18.90 6.25
CA TYR A 82 -7.70 -17.99 7.18
C TYR A 82 -8.92 -17.29 6.57
N GLY A 83 -9.21 -17.54 5.29
CA GLY A 83 -10.39 -17.03 4.59
C GLY A 83 -10.46 -15.51 4.57
N GLN A 84 -11.59 -14.97 5.02
CA GLN A 84 -11.90 -13.53 4.99
C GLN A 84 -11.06 -12.70 5.98
N LEU A 85 -10.27 -13.34 6.85
CA LEU A 85 -9.32 -12.64 7.70
C LEU A 85 -8.11 -12.11 6.94
N VAL A 86 -7.88 -12.60 5.71
CA VAL A 86 -6.81 -12.11 4.83
C VAL A 86 -7.46 -11.31 3.70
N PRO A 87 -7.07 -10.04 3.51
CA PRO A 87 -7.65 -9.20 2.48
C PRO A 87 -7.22 -9.68 1.09
N THR A 88 -8.13 -9.52 0.13
CA THR A 88 -7.80 -9.76 -1.28
C THR A 88 -6.87 -8.67 -1.76
N CYS A 89 -5.71 -9.07 -2.26
CA CYS A 89 -4.70 -8.16 -2.78
C CYS A 89 -4.46 -8.41 -4.26
N GLN A 90 -4.24 -7.34 -5.02
CA GLN A 90 -3.86 -7.36 -6.40
C GLN A 90 -2.56 -6.59 -6.56
N HIS A 91 -1.55 -7.25 -7.15
CA HIS A 91 -0.35 -6.57 -7.60
C HIS A 91 -0.66 -5.85 -8.92
N LEU A 92 -0.43 -4.54 -8.97
CA LEU A 92 -0.71 -3.73 -10.15
C LEU A 92 0.59 -3.54 -10.94
N THR A 93 0.62 -4.06 -12.15
CA THR A 93 1.76 -3.92 -13.07
C THR A 93 1.44 -3.00 -14.24
N ASP A 94 2.52 -2.52 -14.88
CA ASP A 94 2.60 -1.95 -16.22
C ASP A 94 2.07 -0.53 -16.43
N GLN A 95 0.87 -0.16 -15.96
CA GLN A 95 0.28 1.15 -16.32
C GLN A 95 0.82 2.34 -15.49
N TYR A 96 1.32 2.10 -14.28
CA TYR A 96 1.74 3.15 -13.34
C TYR A 96 3.23 3.14 -12.99
N LEU A 97 3.96 2.13 -13.47
CA LEU A 97 5.33 1.84 -13.01
C LEU A 97 6.37 2.82 -13.55
N GLU A 98 6.18 3.42 -14.74
CA GLU A 98 7.15 4.38 -15.28
C GLU A 98 7.35 5.61 -14.38
N ARG A 99 6.30 6.04 -13.67
CA ARG A 99 6.35 7.18 -12.73
C ARG A 99 6.88 6.80 -11.35
N LEU A 100 6.98 5.51 -11.09
CA LEU A 100 7.24 4.96 -9.76
C LEU A 100 8.52 4.14 -9.67
N ASP A 101 9.25 3.91 -10.76
CA ASP A 101 10.53 3.20 -10.74
C ASP A 101 11.46 3.75 -9.63
N PRO A 102 11.85 2.94 -8.62
CA PRO A 102 11.85 1.46 -8.55
C PRO A 102 10.77 0.83 -7.63
N LEU A 103 9.66 1.51 -7.40
CA LEU A 103 8.53 1.05 -6.60
C LEU A 103 7.54 0.20 -7.39
N GLN A 104 6.98 -0.77 -6.70
CA GLN A 104 5.84 -1.58 -7.10
C GLN A 104 4.61 -1.20 -6.26
N ILE A 105 3.43 -1.50 -6.79
CA ILE A 105 2.16 -1.14 -6.18
C ILE A 105 1.36 -2.40 -5.86
N LEU A 106 0.95 -2.51 -4.61
CA LEU A 106 -0.01 -3.48 -4.15
C LEU A 106 -1.31 -2.75 -3.82
N PHE A 107 -2.41 -3.18 -4.42
CA PHE A 107 -3.74 -2.67 -4.17
C PHE A 107 -4.55 -3.71 -3.40
N LEU A 108 -5.09 -3.34 -2.26
CA LEU A 108 -5.85 -4.22 -1.38
C LEU A 108 -7.25 -3.65 -1.20
N CYS A 109 -8.24 -4.49 -1.47
CA CYS A 109 -9.62 -4.18 -1.16
C CYS A 109 -9.96 -4.78 0.20
N VAL A 110 -10.29 -3.93 1.17
CA VAL A 110 -10.63 -4.39 2.53
C VAL A 110 -12.13 -4.22 2.72
N ALA A 111 -12.86 -5.34 2.79
CA ALA A 111 -14.30 -5.32 2.94
C ALA A 111 -14.78 -4.83 4.33
N GLN A 112 -13.93 -4.84 5.37
CA GLN A 112 -14.25 -4.36 6.73
C GLN A 112 -13.03 -3.84 7.50
N SER A 113 -13.21 -2.78 8.29
CA SER A 113 -12.19 -1.97 9.00
C SER A 113 -11.17 -2.66 9.92
N THR A 114 -11.16 -3.99 10.05
CA THR A 114 -10.42 -4.69 11.11
C THR A 114 -9.09 -5.34 10.69
N VAL A 115 -8.73 -5.38 9.41
CA VAL A 115 -7.50 -6.07 8.96
C VAL A 115 -6.47 -5.09 8.36
N LEU A 116 -5.99 -4.14 9.17
CA LEU A 116 -4.78 -3.38 8.82
C LEU A 116 -3.49 -4.00 9.42
N ALA A 117 -3.62 -4.79 10.49
CA ALA A 117 -2.48 -5.21 11.32
C ALA A 117 -1.62 -6.34 10.72
N LEU A 118 -2.05 -7.01 9.64
CA LEU A 118 -1.34 -8.14 9.05
C LEU A 118 -0.42 -7.75 7.87
N ILE A 119 -0.39 -6.48 7.48
CA ILE A 119 0.18 -6.04 6.18
C ILE A 119 1.37 -5.07 6.37
N GLN A 120 1.81 -4.84 7.61
CA GLN A 120 2.79 -3.81 7.97
C GLN A 120 4.13 -4.38 8.39
#